data_AF-A0A8T2TPW9-F1
#
_entry.id   AF-A0A8T2TPW9-F1
#
_cell.length_a   1.000
_cell.length_b   1.000
_cell.length_c   1.000
_cell.angle_alpha   90.00
_cell.angle_beta   90.00
_cell.angle_gamma   90.00
#
_symmetry.space_group_name_H-M   'P 1'
#
loop_
_entity.id
_entity.type
_entity.pdbx_description
1 polymer ?
#
loop_
_entity_poly.entity_id
_entity_poly.type
_entity_poly.pdbx_seq_one_letter_code
_entity_poly.pdbx_strand_id
1 'polypeptide(L)'
;MSSYMISWVEPTGTSVVQVLNLNRREVRTVILFPDWVVKEPLKTVCFQNEHLDLTRSYRDQGPTYPIHPKIMLGRLHLIEHCTLDNEHVINPH
;
A
#
# COMPACT_ATOMS: atom_id res chain seq x y z
N MET A 1 21.69 -3.58 -12.81
CA MET A 1 20.48 -2.79 -12.47
C MET A 1 19.84 -3.45 -11.25
N SER A 2 19.73 -2.76 -10.12
CA SER A 2 19.17 -3.28 -8.85
C SER A 2 17.94 -2.49 -8.39
N SER A 3 17.28 -1.83 -9.36
CA SER A 3 16.11 -0.99 -9.12
C SER A 3 14.89 -1.70 -9.66
N TYR A 4 13.86 -1.82 -8.84
CA TYR A 4 12.60 -2.48 -9.17
C TYR A 4 11.46 -1.50 -8.92
N MET A 5 10.42 -1.59 -9.76
CA MET A 5 9.21 -0.79 -9.61
C MET A 5 8.01 -1.73 -9.47
N ILE A 6 7.13 -1.41 -8.52
CA ILE A 6 5.89 -2.13 -8.27
C ILE A 6 4.78 -1.10 -8.14
N SER A 7 3.62 -1.39 -8.73
CA SER A 7 2.42 -0.55 -8.61
C SER A 7 1.17 -1.39 -8.44
N TRP A 8 0.21 -0.87 -7.67
CA TRP A 8 -1.08 -1.51 -7.45
C TRP A 8 -2.17 -0.48 -7.11
N VAL A 9 -3.42 -0.93 -7.20
CA VAL A 9 -4.60 -0.21 -6.71
C VAL A 9 -5.27 -1.09 -5.66
N GLU A 10 -5.58 -0.48 -4.52
CA GLU A 10 -6.21 -1.16 -3.38
C GLU A 10 -7.74 -1.17 -3.49
N PRO A 11 -8.42 -2.09 -2.76
CA PRO A 11 -9.88 -2.07 -2.62
C PRO A 11 -10.43 -0.74 -2.07
N THR A 12 -9.62 0.00 -1.32
CA THR A 12 -9.94 1.34 -0.79
C THR A 12 -10.04 2.41 -1.89
N GLY A 13 -9.51 2.14 -3.08
CA GLY A 13 -9.28 3.14 -4.14
C GLY A 13 -7.92 3.83 -4.05
N THR A 14 -7.11 3.55 -3.03
CA THR A 14 -5.73 4.05 -2.92
C THR A 14 -4.86 3.45 -4.02
N SER A 15 -4.08 4.30 -4.71
CA SER A 15 -3.10 3.84 -5.69
C SER A 15 -1.69 4.01 -5.14
N VAL A 16 -0.83 3.01 -5.32
CA VAL A 16 0.53 3.02 -4.79
C VAL A 16 1.53 2.70 -5.90
N VAL A 17 2.63 3.43 -5.92
CA VAL A 17 3.82 3.13 -6.72
C VAL A 17 5.04 3.14 -5.80
N GLN A 18 5.83 2.08 -5.86
CA GLN A 18 7.08 1.95 -5.12
C GLN A 18 8.24 1.69 -6.07
N VAL A 19 9.34 2.41 -5.87
CA VAL A 19 10.62 2.18 -6.55
C VAL A 19 11.65 1.80 -5.51
N LEU A 20 12.09 0.55 -5.53
CA LEU A 20 13.07 0.00 -4.61
C LEU A 20 14.45 0.00 -5.27
N ASN A 21 15.46 0.55 -4.60
CA ASN A 21 16.86 0.39 -4.98
C ASN A 21 17.56 -0.44 -3.90
N LEU A 22 17.82 -1.72 -4.21
CA LEU A 22 18.37 -2.65 -3.23
C LEU A 22 19.82 -2.35 -2.90
N ASN A 23 20.62 -1.90 -3.87
CA ASN A 23 22.02 -1.53 -3.64
C ASN A 23 22.16 -0.32 -2.70
N ARG A 24 21.27 0.67 -2.84
CA ARG A 24 21.23 1.86 -1.98
C ARG A 24 20.43 1.65 -0.70
N ARG A 25 19.71 0.53 -0.58
CA ARG A 25 18.75 0.28 0.50
C ARG A 25 17.73 1.42 0.66
N GLU A 26 17.17 1.87 -0.46
CA GLU A 26 16.20 2.96 -0.51
C GLU A 26 14.89 2.49 -1.15
N VAL A 27 13.76 3.02 -0.67
CA VAL A 27 12.46 2.93 -1.34
C VAL A 27 11.88 4.32 -1.51
N ARG A 28 11.43 4.65 -2.73
CA ARG A 28 10.64 5.85 -3.01
C ARG A 28 9.21 5.42 -3.25
N THR A 29 8.28 6.01 -2.53
CA THR A 29 6.86 5.64 -2.58
C THR A 29 6.04 6.87 -2.94
N VAL A 30 5.11 6.69 -3.88
CA VAL A 30 4.01 7.62 -4.14
C VAL A 30 2.73 6.90 -3.77
N ILE A 31 1.93 7.51 -2.89
CA ILE A 31 0.60 7.03 -2.52
C ILE A 31 -0.42 8.10 -2.91
N LEU A 32 -1.48 7.71 -3.59
CA LEU A 32 -2.59 8.57 -3.97
C LEU A 32 -3.81 8.16 -3.14
N PHE A 33 -4.09 8.91 -2.08
CA PHE A 33 -5.22 8.61 -1.20
C PHE A 33 -6.51 9.25 -1.70
N PRO A 34 -7.63 8.50 -1.77
CA PRO A 34 -8.96 9.09 -1.84
C PRO A 34 -9.25 9.97 -0.62
N ASP A 35 -10.05 11.01 -0.78
CA ASP A 35 -10.38 11.97 0.29
C ASP A 35 -10.96 11.31 1.54
N TRP A 36 -11.83 10.31 1.38
CA TRP A 36 -12.43 9.58 2.50
C TRP A 36 -11.38 8.86 3.37
N VAL A 37 -10.30 8.34 2.78
CA VAL A 37 -9.23 7.65 3.52
C VAL A 37 -8.47 8.63 4.40
N VAL A 38 -8.25 9.85 3.92
CA VAL A 38 -7.57 10.91 4.70
C VAL A 38 -8.46 11.40 5.84
N LYS A 39 -9.77 11.50 5.60
CA LYS A 39 -10.74 11.95 6.60
C LYS A 39 -11.00 10.91 7.69
N GLU A 40 -11.04 9.63 7.33
CA GLU A 40 -11.41 8.55 8.23
C GLU A 40 -10.42 7.36 8.14
N PRO A 41 -9.12 7.57 8.44
CA PRO A 41 -8.08 6.56 8.22
C PRO A 41 -8.27 5.30 9.06
N LEU A 42 -8.96 5.39 10.20
CA LEU A 42 -9.22 4.23 11.06
C LEU A 42 -10.11 3.17 10.38
N LYS A 43 -10.91 3.56 9.38
CA LYS A 43 -11.72 2.60 8.57
C LYS A 43 -10.86 1.62 7.77
N THR A 44 -9.58 1.92 7.53
CA THR A 44 -8.66 1.06 6.77
C THR A 44 -7.72 0.25 7.67
N VAL A 45 -7.76 0.43 8.99
CA VAL A 45 -6.87 -0.27 9.94
C VAL A 45 -7.51 -1.60 10.34
N CYS A 46 -7.21 -2.65 9.57
CA CYS A 46 -7.68 -4.00 9.80
C CYS A 46 -6.84 -5.02 9.00
N PHE A 47 -7.13 -6.32 9.17
CA PHE A 47 -6.74 -7.32 8.19
C PHE A 47 -7.70 -7.24 6.98
N GLN A 48 -7.27 -6.54 5.92
CA GLN A 48 -8.15 -6.11 4.83
C GLN A 48 -8.82 -7.28 4.09
N ASN A 49 -8.16 -8.44 4.02
CA ASN A 49 -8.68 -9.62 3.33
C ASN A 49 -10.03 -10.10 3.88
N GLU A 50 -10.29 -9.91 5.19
CA GLU A 50 -11.57 -10.27 5.83
C GLU A 50 -12.66 -9.21 5.65
N HIS A 51 -12.32 -8.01 5.15
CA HIS A 51 -13.22 -6.85 5.08
C HIS A 51 -13.31 -6.24 3.68
N LEU A 52 -13.11 -7.04 2.62
CA LEU A 52 -13.07 -6.54 1.24
C LEU A 52 -14.38 -5.85 0.81
N ASP A 53 -15.54 -6.44 1.14
CA ASP A 53 -16.85 -5.89 0.75
C ASP A 53 -17.16 -4.59 1.51
N LEU A 54 -16.82 -4.54 2.80
CA LEU A 54 -16.93 -3.33 3.60
C LEU A 54 -16.03 -2.22 3.06
N THR A 55 -14.78 -2.56 2.70
CA THR A 55 -13.82 -1.61 2.13
C THR A 55 -14.31 -1.03 0.80
N ARG A 56 -14.87 -1.86 -0.08
CA ARG A 56 -15.46 -1.42 -1.35
C ARG A 56 -16.67 -0.52 -1.11
N SER A 57 -17.52 -0.85 -0.14
CA SER A 57 -18.66 -0.02 0.25
C SER A 57 -18.23 1.38 0.70
N TYR A 58 -17.17 1.50 1.52
CA TYR A 58 -16.63 2.81 1.90
C TYR A 58 -16.11 3.60 0.69
N ARG A 59 -15.36 2.94 -0.20
CA ARG A 59 -14.88 3.57 -1.44
C ARG A 59 -16.03 4.09 -2.29
N ASP A 60 -17.07 3.29 -2.48
CA ASP A 60 -18.21 3.61 -3.34
C ASP A 60 -19.08 4.74 -2.75
N GLN A 61 -19.14 4.86 -1.41
CA GLN A 61 -19.74 6.00 -0.72
C GLN A 61 -18.90 7.28 -0.86
N GLY A 62 -17.57 7.14 -0.94
CA GLY A 62 -16.63 8.25 -1.11
C GLY A 62 -16.61 9.22 0.09
N PRO A 63 -16.22 10.50 -0.13
CA PRO A 63 -15.79 11.08 -1.40
C PRO A 63 -14.42 10.54 -1.88
N THR A 64 -14.27 10.39 -3.19
CA THR A 64 -12.96 10.06 -3.78
C THR A 64 -12.06 11.28 -3.92
N TYR A 65 -12.63 12.43 -4.27
CA TYR A 65 -11.87 13.67 -4.56
C TYR A 65 -11.99 14.70 -3.43
N PRO A 66 -10.98 15.57 -3.25
CA PRO A 66 -9.70 15.59 -3.99
C PRO A 66 -8.81 14.39 -3.67
N ILE A 67 -7.97 13.97 -4.62
CA ILE A 67 -6.93 12.98 -4.35
C ILE A 67 -5.82 13.65 -3.56
N HIS A 68 -5.35 13.00 -2.51
CA HIS A 68 -4.26 13.48 -1.65
C HIS A 68 -2.97 12.71 -1.95
N PRO A 69 -2.08 13.24 -2.79
CA PRO A 69 -0.80 12.60 -3.08
C PRO A 69 0.16 12.73 -1.88
N LYS A 70 0.82 11.63 -1.54
CA LYS A 70 1.88 11.57 -0.55
C LYS A 70 3.12 10.93 -1.16
N ILE A 71 4.25 11.65 -1.11
CA ILE A 71 5.55 11.16 -1.57
C ILE A 71 6.42 10.93 -0.35
N MET A 72 7.05 9.76 -0.27
CA MET A 72 7.90 9.38 0.85
C MET A 72 9.19 8.72 0.36
N LEU A 73 10.28 8.97 1.07
CA LEU A 73 11.54 8.24 0.94
C LEU A 73 11.73 7.41 2.21
N GLY A 74 11.98 6.12 2.05
CA GLY A 74 12.24 5.18 3.13
C GLY A 74 13.61 4.49 2.99
N ARG A 75 14.15 4.04 4.12
CA ARG A 75 15.36 3.21 4.19
C ARG A 75 14.97 1.74 4.37
N LEU A 76 15.58 0.85 3.59
CA LEU A 76 15.42 -0.60 3.74
C LEU A 76 16.36 -1.09 4.84
N HIS A 77 15.80 -1.47 5.99
CA HIS A 77 16.57 -1.97 7.14
C HIS A 77 16.85 -3.47 7.05
N LEU A 78 15.88 -4.24 6.53
CA LEU A 78 15.94 -5.68 6.37
C LEU A 78 15.64 -6.02 4.90
N ILE A 79 16.41 -6.94 4.33
CA ILE A 79 16.18 -7.55 3.01
C ILE A 79 16.50 -9.03 3.19
N GLU A 80 15.47 -9.87 3.10
CA GLU A 80 15.58 -11.32 3.23
C GLU A 80 15.17 -12.00 1.93
N HIS A 81 15.77 -13.15 1.66
CA HIS A 81 15.41 -13.97 0.52
C HIS A 81 14.37 -15.00 0.95
N CYS A 82 13.13 -14.83 0.48
CA CYS A 82 12.04 -15.78 0.68
C CYS A 82 11.79 -16.58 -0.61
N THR A 83 11.25 -17.79 -0.48
CA THR A 83 10.78 -18.56 -1.64
C THR A 83 9.49 -17.94 -2.20
N LEU A 84 9.24 -18.16 -3.50
CA LEU A 84 7.98 -17.80 -4.13
C LEU A 84 6.81 -18.54 -3.44
N ASP A 85 5.64 -17.90 -3.37
CA ASP A 85 4.41 -18.44 -2.79
C ASP A 85 4.52 -18.90 -1.32
N ASN A 86 5.41 -18.27 -0.55
CA ASN A 86 5.56 -18.55 0.88
C ASN A 86 4.56 -17.76 1.72
N GLU A 87 3.44 -18.40 2.04
CA GLU A 87 2.34 -17.85 2.86
C GLU A 87 2.73 -17.57 4.32
N HIS A 88 3.91 -17.98 4.79
CA HIS A 88 4.37 -17.73 6.16
C HIS A 88 5.11 -16.39 6.33
N VAL A 89 5.44 -15.68 5.25
CA VAL A 89 6.22 -14.42 5.33
C VAL A 89 5.40 -13.28 5.93
N ILE A 90 4.14 -13.14 5.53
CA ILE A 90 3.19 -12.16 6.08
C ILE A 90 1.90 -12.92 6.40
N ASN A 91 1.81 -13.47 7.61
CA ASN A 91 0.64 -14.21 8.10
C ASN A 91 0.17 -13.61 9.44
N PRO A 92 -1.09 -13.14 9.55
CA PRO A 92 -1.65 -12.68 10.81
C PRO A 92 -2.06 -13.81 11.78
N HIS A 93 -1.99 -15.09 11.36
CA HIS A 93 -2.33 -16.28 12.14
C HIS A 93 -1.14 -17.18 12.45
#